data_AF-A0A8T4IZA6-F1
#
_entry.id   AF-A0A8T4IZA6-F1
#
_cell.length_a   1.000
_cell.length_b   1.000
_cell.length_c   1.000
_cell.angle_alpha   90.00
_cell.angle_beta   90.00
_cell.angle_gamma   90.00
#
_symmetry.space_group_name_H-M   'P 1'
#
loop_
_entity.id
_entity.type
_entity.pdbx_description
1 polymer ?
#
loop_
_entity_poly.entity_id
_entity_poly.type
_entity_poly.pdbx_seq_one_letter_code
_entity_poly.pdbx_strand_id
1 'polypeptide(L)'
;MTYCPAAHPEDPDPCEGPVAVTILDASNAGVLGCEHHGARLLASLDGGRVYPLPDAPSGAAIRVYRAADGIRPFPWNTTAPRVRADQLSRAEVRAARSM
;
A
#
# COMPACT_ATOMS: atom_id res chain seq x y z
N MET A 1 15.90 11.40 9.71
CA MET A 1 15.28 10.81 8.51
C MET A 1 15.03 9.35 8.82
N THR A 2 13.87 9.01 9.36
CA THR A 2 13.61 7.65 9.81
C THR A 2 13.05 6.87 8.62
N TYR A 3 13.87 6.00 8.03
CA TYR A 3 13.46 5.09 6.96
C TYR A 3 12.28 4.24 7.44
N CYS A 4 11.17 4.22 6.70
CA CYS A 4 10.07 3.31 6.98
C CYS A 4 10.39 1.93 6.39
N PRO A 5 10.29 0.84 7.16
CA PRO A 5 10.57 -0.50 6.62
C PRO A 5 9.69 -0.88 5.44
N ALA A 6 8.45 -0.39 5.39
CA ALA A 6 7.52 -0.59 4.27
C ALA A 6 7.76 0.34 3.06
N ALA A 7 8.64 1.34 3.16
CA ALA A 7 8.95 2.19 2.02
C ALA A 7 9.78 1.40 1.01
N HIS A 8 9.39 1.45 -0.27
CA HIS A 8 10.24 0.94 -1.33
C HIS A 8 11.47 1.85 -1.48
N PRO A 9 12.67 1.32 -1.82
CA PRO A 9 13.87 2.14 -1.98
C PRO A 9 13.76 3.30 -2.97
N GLU A 10 12.87 3.18 -3.96
CA GLU A 10 12.59 4.22 -4.96
C GLU A 10 11.41 5.12 -4.61
N ASP A 11 10.68 4.85 -3.51
CA ASP A 11 9.59 5.71 -3.07
C ASP A 11 10.17 7.01 -2.49
N PRO A 12 9.96 8.17 -3.15
CA PRO A 12 10.58 9.42 -2.71
C PRO A 12 9.84 10.06 -1.52
N ASP A 13 8.62 9.59 -1.23
CA ASP A 13 7.75 10.31 -0.30
C ASP A 13 8.09 9.97 1.16
N PRO A 14 8.16 10.99 2.04
CA PRO A 14 8.50 10.79 3.44
C PRO A 14 7.38 10.08 4.20
N CYS A 15 7.72 9.56 5.38
CA CYS A 15 6.71 9.00 6.30
C CYS A 15 5.74 10.09 6.75
N GLU A 16 4.44 9.77 6.79
CA GLU A 16 3.39 10.65 7.31
C GLU A 16 2.99 10.32 8.76
N GLY A 17 3.82 9.54 9.46
CA GLY A 17 3.54 9.15 10.84
C GLY A 17 4.42 8.01 11.35
N PRO A 18 4.15 7.54 12.58
CA PRO A 18 4.84 6.38 13.14
C PRO A 18 4.45 5.10 12.40
N VAL A 19 5.21 4.04 12.63
CA VAL A 19 4.81 2.69 12.27
C VAL A 19 3.53 2.33 13.02
N ALA A 20 2.52 1.82 12.29
CA ALA A 20 1.19 1.55 12.83
C ALA A 20 0.58 0.24 12.31
N VAL A 21 1.14 -0.35 11.25
CA VAL A 21 0.58 -1.56 10.63
C VAL A 21 1.66 -2.56 10.27
N THR A 22 1.24 -3.82 10.16
CA THR A 22 1.99 -4.88 9.50
C THR A 22 1.31 -5.19 8.15
N ILE A 23 2.08 -5.15 7.07
CA ILE A 23 1.66 -5.60 5.74
C ILE A 23 2.20 -7.00 5.53
N LEU A 24 1.33 -7.94 5.18
CA LEU A 24 1.70 -9.31 4.81
C LEU A 24 1.55 -9.51 3.31
N ASP A 25 2.49 -10.22 2.70
CA ASP A 25 2.30 -10.77 1.36
C ASP A 25 1.43 -12.04 1.36
N ALA A 26 1.24 -12.63 0.18
CA ALA A 26 0.48 -13.87 0.00
C ALA A 26 1.11 -15.09 0.71
N SER A 27 2.42 -15.06 0.97
CA SER A 27 3.18 -16.10 1.67
C SER A 27 3.26 -15.88 3.19
N ASN A 28 2.59 -14.85 3.71
CA ASN A 28 2.67 -14.38 5.11
C ASN A 28 4.02 -13.76 5.51
N ALA A 29 4.89 -13.37 4.58
CA ALA A 29 6.04 -12.55 4.92
C ALA A 29 5.57 -11.14 5.27
N GLY A 30 6.04 -10.61 6.40
CA GLY A 30 5.52 -9.37 6.99
C GLY A 30 6.54 -8.25 7.07
N VAL A 31 6.07 -7.02 6.85
CA VAL A 31 6.85 -5.79 7.01
C VAL A 31 6.04 -4.76 7.78
N LEU A 32 6.70 -4.04 8.69
CA LEU A 32 6.11 -2.96 9.46
C LEU A 32 6.09 -1.66 8.65
N GLY A 33 4.98 -0.91 8.72
CA GLY A 33 4.82 0.33 7.98
C GLY A 33 4.07 1.42 8.76
N CYS A 34 4.36 2.68 8.42
CA CYS A 34 3.41 3.76 8.68
C CYS A 34 2.18 3.60 7.78
N GLU A 35 1.09 4.33 8.05
CA GLU A 35 -0.13 4.20 7.24
C GLU A 35 0.10 4.55 5.76
N HIS A 36 0.96 5.55 5.49
CA HIS A 36 1.29 5.99 4.14
C HIS A 36 2.02 4.91 3.32
N HIS A 37 3.21 4.50 3.76
CA HIS A 37 3.99 3.48 3.05
C HIS A 37 3.34 2.11 3.11
N GLY A 38 2.62 1.80 4.20
CA GLY A 38 1.82 0.58 4.30
C GLY A 38 0.75 0.50 3.21
N ALA A 39 0.09 1.60 2.88
CA ALA A 39 -0.91 1.64 1.81
C ALA A 39 -0.28 1.46 0.42
N ARG A 40 0.87 2.09 0.16
CA ARG A 40 1.60 1.95 -1.11
C ARG A 40 2.16 0.54 -1.31
N LEU A 41 2.71 -0.05 -0.26
CA LEU A 41 3.18 -1.44 -0.27
C LEU A 41 2.00 -2.38 -0.52
N LEU A 42 0.90 -2.23 0.22
CA LEU A 42 -0.30 -3.06 0.05
C LEU A 42 -0.91 -2.95 -1.35
N ALA A 43 -0.88 -1.77 -1.96
CA ALA A 43 -1.35 -1.55 -3.32
C ALA A 43 -0.46 -2.24 -4.37
N SER A 44 0.82 -2.46 -4.04
CA SER A 44 1.80 -3.07 -4.96
C SER A 44 1.93 -4.60 -4.80
N LEU A 45 1.22 -5.19 -3.84
CA LEU A 45 1.20 -6.63 -3.59
C LEU A 45 -0.04 -7.29 -4.17
N ASP A 46 0.16 -8.42 -4.84
CA ASP A 46 -0.92 -9.36 -5.12
C ASP A 46 -1.17 -10.25 -3.89
N GLY A 47 -2.44 -10.41 -3.52
CA GLY A 47 -2.83 -11.14 -2.30
C GLY A 47 -2.40 -10.51 -0.96
N GLY A 48 -1.95 -9.26 -0.96
CA GLY A 48 -1.49 -8.57 0.25
C GLY A 48 -2.60 -8.32 1.28
N ARG A 49 -2.23 -8.34 2.56
CA ARG A 49 -3.13 -8.07 3.70
C ARG A 49 -2.51 -7.08 4.66
N VAL A 50 -3.35 -6.38 5.43
CA VAL A 50 -2.92 -5.40 6.44
C VAL A 50 -3.54 -5.71 7.79
N TYR A 51 -2.73 -5.59 8.84
CA TYR A 51 -3.14 -5.74 10.23
C TYR A 51 -2.64 -4.54 11.06
N PRO A 52 -3.41 -4.05 12.04
CA PRO A 52 -2.95 -2.99 12.92
C PRO A 52 -1.94 -3.54 13.93
N LEU A 53 -1.00 -2.71 14.37
CA LEU A 53 -0.20 -3.01 15.56
C LEU A 53 -1.03 -2.90 16.85
N PRO A 54 -0.61 -3.56 17.95
CA PRO A 54 -1.37 -3.56 19.20
C PRO A 54 -1.67 -2.17 19.78
N ASP A 55 -0.75 -1.21 19.58
CA ASP A 55 -0.80 0.17 20.05
C ASP A 55 -1.19 1.17 18.94
N ALA A 56 -1.53 0.69 17.75
CA ALA A 56 -1.91 1.55 16.64
C ALA A 56 -3.22 2.30 16.91
N PRO A 57 -3.37 3.54 16.39
CA PRO A 57 -4.64 4.25 16.47
C PRO A 57 -5.78 3.43 15.87
N SER A 58 -6.95 3.45 16.51
CA SER A 58 -8.11 2.68 16.07
C SER A 58 -8.40 2.92 14.58
N GLY A 59 -8.63 1.83 13.86
CA GLY A 59 -8.92 1.87 12.42
C GLY A 59 -7.71 2.08 11.51
N ALA A 60 -6.46 2.07 12.00
CA ALA A 60 -5.26 2.21 11.17
C ALA A 60 -5.25 1.25 9.98
N ALA A 61 -5.47 -0.05 10.21
CA ALA A 61 -5.53 -1.03 9.11
C ALA A 61 -6.67 -0.76 8.10
N ILE A 62 -7.82 -0.24 8.57
CA ILE A 62 -8.95 0.10 7.68
C ILE A 62 -8.59 1.31 6.81
N ARG A 63 -7.96 2.35 7.39
CA ARG A 63 -7.49 3.53 6.64
C ARG A 63 -6.48 3.12 5.57
N VAL A 64 -5.49 2.30 5.94
CA VAL A 64 -4.50 1.74 5.02
C VAL A 64 -5.16 0.93 3.90
N TYR A 65 -6.07 0.02 4.23
CA TYR A 65 -6.76 -0.80 3.25
C TYR A 65 -7.58 0.05 2.26
N ARG A 66 -8.30 1.06 2.77
CA ARG A 66 -9.09 1.99 1.94
C ARG A 66 -8.21 2.88 1.07
N ALA A 67 -7.10 3.38 1.60
CA ALA A 67 -6.15 4.17 0.82
C ALA A 67 -5.54 3.33 -0.32
N ALA A 68 -5.12 2.10 -0.03
CA ALA A 68 -4.52 1.20 -1.01
C ALA A 68 -5.45 0.87 -2.20
N ASP A 69 -6.76 0.84 -1.99
CA ASP A 69 -7.74 0.57 -3.06
C ASP A 69 -7.69 1.59 -4.21
N GLY A 70 -7.36 2.85 -3.91
CA GLY A 70 -7.22 3.93 -4.88
C GLY A 70 -5.79 4.19 -5.36
N ILE A 71 -4.80 3.48 -4.83
CA ILE A 71 -3.39 3.64 -5.20
C ILE A 71 -3.04 2.65 -6.31
N ARG A 72 -2.36 3.11 -7.35
CA ARG A 72 -1.79 2.23 -8.37
C ARG A 72 -0.51 1.55 -7.86
N PRO A 73 -0.20 0.30 -8.25
CA PRO A 73 1.07 -0.35 -7.94
C PRO A 73 2.29 0.47 -8.36
N PHE A 74 3.29 0.55 -7.48
CA PHE A 74 4.50 1.36 -7.67
C PHE A 74 4.16 2.81 -8.06
N PRO A 75 3.49 3.57 -7.17
CA PRO A 75 2.91 4.88 -7.51
C PRO A 75 3.93 5.96 -7.87
N TRP A 76 5.19 5.81 -7.44
CA TRP A 76 6.30 6.69 -7.83
C TRP A 76 6.71 6.53 -9.31
N ASN A 77 6.33 5.43 -9.97
CA ASN A 77 6.58 5.26 -11.40
C ASN A 77 5.52 5.99 -12.23
N THR A 78 5.81 7.26 -12.55
CA THR A 78 4.91 8.17 -13.26
C THR A 78 5.12 8.17 -14.78
N THR A 79 6.19 7.56 -15.27
CA THR A 79 6.59 7.62 -16.69
C THR A 79 6.27 6.35 -17.46
N ALA A 80 6.15 5.19 -16.81
CA ALA A 80 5.83 3.94 -17.48
C ALA A 80 4.33 3.87 -17.89
N PRO A 81 4.01 3.44 -19.13
CA PRO A 81 2.65 3.19 -19.55
C PRO A 81 1.92 2.17 -18.64
N ARG A 82 0.65 2.44 -18.34
CA ARG A 82 -0.24 1.61 -17.52
C ARG A 82 -1.37 1.08 -18.40
N VAL A 83 -1.15 -0.07 -19.03
CA VAL A 83 -2.05 -0.66 -20.05
C VAL A 83 -2.62 -2.01 -19.64
N ARG A 84 -2.07 -2.63 -18.58
CA ARG A 84 -2.53 -3.91 -18.05
C ARG A 84 -3.25 -3.72 -16.71
N ALA A 85 -4.17 -4.62 -16.38
CA ALA A 85 -4.97 -4.53 -15.16
C ALA A 85 -4.14 -4.59 -13.87
N ASP A 86 -3.03 -5.33 -13.87
CA ASP A 86 -2.06 -5.42 -12.77
C ASP A 86 -1.25 -4.13 -12.56
N GLN A 87 -1.38 -3.15 -13.46
CA GLN A 87 -0.75 -1.84 -13.35
C GLN A 87 -1.72 -0.76 -12.85
N LEU A 88 -3.00 -1.10 -12.69
CA LEU A 88 -4.07 -0.19 -12.28
C LEU A 88 -4.40 -0.40 -10.79
N SER A 89 -5.02 0.62 -10.18
CA SER A 89 -5.58 0.48 -8.83
C SER A 89 -6.77 -0.47 -8.84
N ARG A 90 -7.10 -1.04 -7.67
CA ARG A 90 -8.26 -1.93 -7.52
C ARG A 90 -9.57 -1.21 -7.85
N ALA A 91 -9.68 0.08 -7.49
CA ALA A 91 -10.81 0.91 -7.86
C ALA A 91 -10.98 1.06 -9.38
N GLU A 92 -9.88 1.34 -10.11
CA GLU A 92 -9.91 1.44 -11.59
C GLU A 92 -10.31 0.13 -12.26
N VAL A 93 -9.76 -1.00 -11.78
CA VAL A 93 -10.12 -2.33 -12.30
C VAL A 93 -11.60 -2.63 -12.09
N ARG A 94 -12.16 -2.27 -10.92
CA ARG A 94 -13.60 -2.44 -10.66
C ARG A 94 -14.46 -1.55 -11.56
N ALA A 95 -14.06 -0.30 -11.78
CA ALA A 95 -14.75 0.62 -12.68
C ALA A 95 -14.78 0.07 -14.12
N ALA A 96 -13.64 -0.42 -14.63
CA ALA A 96 -13.54 -0.99 -15.98
C ALA A 96 -14.36 -2.27 -16.19
N ARG A 97 -14.60 -3.06 -15.14
CA ARG A 97 -15.42 -4.29 -15.18
C ARG A 97 -16.92 -4.03 -15.10
N SER A 98 -17.31 -2.82 -14.73
CA SER A 98 -18.72 -2.43 -14.55
C SER A 98 -19.28 -1.70 -15.77
N MET A 99 -18.46 -1.53 -16.82
CA MET A 99 -18.82 -1.00 -18.14
C MET A 99 -19.11 -2.15 -19.11
#